data_AF-A0A535QZD1-F1
#
_entry.id   AF-A0A535QZD1-F1
#
_cell.length_a   1.000
_cell.length_b   1.000
_cell.length_c   1.000
_cell.angle_alpha   90.00
_cell.angle_beta   90.00
_cell.angle_gamma   90.00
#
_symmetry.space_group_name_H-M   'P 1'
#
loop_
_entity.id
_entity.type
_entity.pdbx_description
1 polymer ?
#
loop_
_entity_poly.entity_id
_entity_poly.type
_entity_poly.pdbx_seq_one_letter_code
_entity_poly.pdbx_strand_id
1 'polypeptide(L)'
;MRMQIPKTTPQPRWRLAEARTIRKWSQQEVADLIGTTYVNISRWERGITRPNPYFRRKLCALFGKSEQELDISPGVEGTPWNVGERIATGGEAVAGMGKRETTEGGAIDVVERTTTEGGATAQGGAIYDPAIPIKPAIALVGRDGELGRIQQRLCNGGSVALTALNGLPGVGKTALSIALAHDTAIQEHFRDGILWAGLGPQPNIAGHLSRWGTLLGISENTMAAISSVEEWAKTLRAIIGSRFMLLVIDDAWNVEDALAMKVGGPNCAHLVTTRFPSIATYITVDGATMIQELDEHHSIELLRKLAPGVVDRETKKASVLVHAVGGLPLALKLMGNYLRKESHSGRSRRIGTAIERLTSAEERLRISEPQGPVERHTSLSQHTSLSLLSVFEVTDQRLDEPERAALYALSVFPPKPNSFSEEAALVVAACTVETLDALTDTGLLESSGEDRYTLHQTIADYAHTHLKEDTIVYERLITYVFSYVEAHHKDYELLGLEFNIILAALAIAQQIEKPAELVRGVNAFAPFLILRGLYEL
;
A
#
# COMPACT_ATOMS: atom_id res chain seq x y z
N MET A 1 19.16 -0.14 40.01
CA MET A 1 19.98 -1.27 39.53
C MET A 1 19.11 -2.12 38.62
N ARG A 2 19.04 -1.80 37.31
CA ARG A 2 18.23 -2.53 36.32
C ARG A 2 19.03 -3.73 35.83
N MET A 3 18.52 -4.95 36.04
CA MET A 3 19.08 -6.18 35.50
C MET A 3 19.05 -6.14 33.97
N GLN A 4 20.22 -6.22 33.34
CA GLN A 4 20.35 -6.44 31.90
C GLN A 4 20.05 -7.91 31.61
N ILE A 5 19.06 -8.15 30.76
CA ILE A 5 18.83 -9.46 30.14
C ILE A 5 19.90 -9.62 29.04
N PRO A 6 20.68 -10.72 29.00
CA PRO A 6 21.70 -10.88 27.97
C PRO A 6 21.08 -11.07 26.60
N LYS A 7 21.54 -10.30 25.60
CA LYS A 7 21.23 -10.52 24.18
C LYS A 7 21.78 -11.88 23.76
N THR A 8 20.92 -12.85 23.51
CA THR A 8 21.31 -14.15 22.94
C THR A 8 21.70 -13.99 21.48
N THR A 9 22.98 -14.19 21.16
CA THR A 9 23.48 -14.24 19.78
C THR A 9 22.80 -15.40 19.03
N PRO A 10 22.24 -15.20 17.83
CA PRO A 10 21.63 -16.29 17.08
C PRO A 10 22.66 -17.37 16.74
N GLN A 11 22.36 -18.63 17.07
CA GLN A 11 23.23 -19.76 16.70
C GLN A 11 23.02 -20.13 15.23
N PRO A 12 24.09 -20.29 14.43
CA PRO A 12 23.99 -20.72 13.03
C PRO A 12 23.36 -22.11 12.89
N ARG A 13 22.46 -22.27 11.92
CA ARG A 13 21.82 -23.55 11.57
C ARG A 13 22.65 -24.27 10.54
N TRP A 14 23.72 -24.90 11.01
CA TRP A 14 24.68 -25.59 10.15
C TRP A 14 24.04 -26.66 9.27
N ARG A 15 22.97 -27.34 9.71
CA ARG A 15 22.33 -28.42 8.94
C ARG A 15 21.64 -27.96 7.66
N LEU A 16 21.00 -26.79 7.67
CA LEU A 16 20.39 -26.22 6.47
C LEU A 16 21.47 -25.76 5.47
N ALA A 17 22.49 -25.06 5.97
CA ALA A 17 23.62 -24.61 5.15
C ALA A 17 24.44 -25.77 4.58
N GLU A 18 24.62 -26.84 5.35
CA GLU A 18 25.29 -28.07 4.92
C GLU A 18 24.47 -28.80 3.84
N ALA A 19 23.15 -28.95 4.02
CA ALA A 19 22.29 -29.58 3.02
C ALA A 19 22.35 -28.84 1.66
N ARG A 20 22.45 -27.51 1.68
CA ARG A 20 22.69 -26.69 0.48
C ARG A 20 24.09 -26.92 -0.09
N THR A 21 25.13 -26.87 0.74
CA THR A 21 26.53 -26.97 0.30
C THR A 21 26.85 -28.34 -0.31
N ILE A 22 26.29 -29.43 0.24
CA ILE A 22 26.39 -30.79 -0.34
C ILE A 22 25.87 -30.83 -1.78
N ARG A 23 24.82 -30.06 -2.08
CA ARG A 23 24.26 -29.95 -3.43
C ARG A 23 24.93 -28.90 -4.32
N LYS A 24 25.97 -28.23 -3.81
CA LYS A 24 26.70 -27.14 -4.49
C LYS A 24 25.80 -25.99 -4.96
N TRP A 25 24.71 -25.72 -4.23
CA TRP A 25 23.82 -24.61 -4.52
C TRP A 25 24.24 -23.34 -3.75
N SER A 26 24.11 -22.21 -4.41
CA SER A 26 24.12 -20.87 -3.82
C SER A 26 22.84 -20.62 -3.02
N GLN A 27 22.87 -19.64 -2.12
CA GLN A 27 21.66 -19.23 -1.38
C GLN A 27 20.58 -18.69 -2.33
N GLN A 28 20.97 -18.07 -3.44
CA GLN A 28 20.05 -17.59 -4.48
C GLN A 28 19.34 -18.75 -5.18
N GLU A 29 20.05 -19.81 -5.58
CA GLU A 29 19.42 -20.97 -6.24
C GLU A 29 18.41 -21.67 -5.34
N VAL A 30 18.69 -21.80 -4.04
CA VAL A 30 17.70 -22.34 -3.09
C VAL A 30 16.50 -21.42 -2.97
N ALA A 31 16.72 -20.10 -2.98
CA ALA A 31 15.67 -19.11 -2.90
C ALA A 31 14.71 -19.18 -4.11
N ASP A 32 15.27 -19.27 -5.31
CA ASP A 32 14.51 -19.40 -6.56
C ASP A 32 13.69 -20.70 -6.58
N LEU A 33 14.29 -21.82 -6.15
CA LEU A 33 13.64 -23.14 -6.14
C LEU A 33 12.43 -23.23 -5.19
N ILE A 34 12.39 -22.43 -4.12
CA ILE A 34 11.27 -22.43 -3.18
C ILE A 34 10.41 -21.16 -3.26
N GLY A 35 10.73 -20.24 -4.17
CA GLY A 35 10.01 -18.97 -4.36
C GLY A 35 10.14 -18.03 -3.16
N THR A 36 11.38 -17.73 -2.75
CA THR A 36 11.72 -16.75 -1.72
C THR A 36 12.95 -15.92 -2.15
N THR A 37 13.54 -15.13 -1.27
CA THR A 37 14.76 -14.34 -1.52
C THR A 37 15.98 -14.98 -0.87
N TYR A 38 17.19 -14.75 -1.42
CA TYR A 38 18.43 -15.26 -0.81
C TYR A 38 18.63 -14.75 0.62
N VAL A 39 18.12 -13.55 0.93
CA VAL A 39 18.13 -12.95 2.27
C VAL A 39 17.42 -13.86 3.27
N ASN A 40 16.26 -14.42 2.89
CA ASN A 40 15.53 -15.34 3.75
C ASN A 40 16.33 -16.64 3.97
N ILE A 41 16.96 -17.19 2.93
CA ILE A 41 17.83 -18.37 3.06
C ILE A 41 19.01 -18.07 3.99
N SER A 42 19.68 -16.93 3.81
CA SER A 42 20.80 -16.49 4.63
C SER A 42 20.39 -16.30 6.09
N ARG A 43 19.24 -15.67 6.36
CA ARG A 43 18.70 -15.49 7.71
C ARG A 43 18.37 -16.82 8.39
N TRP A 44 17.82 -17.79 7.65
CA TRP A 44 17.54 -19.12 8.19
C TRP A 44 18.83 -19.89 8.47
N GLU A 45 19.80 -19.87 7.57
CA GLU A 45 21.10 -20.52 7.76
C GLU A 45 21.90 -19.92 8.92
N ARG A 46 21.78 -18.61 9.13
CA ARG A 46 22.41 -17.90 10.28
C ARG A 46 21.61 -18.00 11.58
N GLY A 47 20.45 -18.65 11.55
CA GLY A 47 19.56 -18.80 12.71
C GLY A 47 18.94 -17.49 13.21
N ILE A 48 18.93 -16.43 12.38
CA ILE A 48 18.34 -15.12 12.69
C ILE A 48 16.82 -15.23 12.75
N THR A 49 16.22 -15.94 11.78
CA THR A 49 14.78 -16.21 11.74
C THR A 49 14.52 -17.68 11.43
N ARG A 50 13.31 -18.17 11.72
CA ARG A 50 12.87 -19.52 11.31
C ARG A 50 11.99 -19.41 10.08
N PRO A 51 12.10 -20.32 9.09
CA PRO A 51 11.11 -20.41 8.03
C PRO A 51 9.73 -20.72 8.61
N ASN A 52 8.70 -20.07 8.08
CA ASN A 52 7.30 -20.34 8.43
C ASN A 52 6.87 -21.75 7.91
N PRO A 53 5.69 -22.27 8.32
CA PRO A 53 5.27 -23.62 7.93
C PRO A 53 5.26 -23.89 6.42
N TYR A 54 4.94 -22.88 5.60
CA TYR A 54 4.94 -22.99 4.14
C TYR A 54 6.36 -23.26 3.60
N PHE A 55 7.33 -22.45 4.02
CA PHE A 55 8.72 -22.60 3.60
C PHE A 55 9.40 -23.82 4.21
N ARG A 56 9.02 -24.24 5.42
CA ARG A 56 9.52 -25.51 6.00
C ARG A 56 9.13 -26.71 5.15
N ARG A 57 7.87 -26.79 4.71
CA ARG A 57 7.41 -27.86 3.81
C ARG A 57 8.18 -27.84 2.48
N LYS A 58 8.38 -26.67 1.89
CA LYS A 58 9.18 -26.54 0.66
C LYS A 58 10.63 -26.93 0.83
N LEU A 59 11.28 -26.53 1.93
CA LEU A 59 12.67 -26.92 2.22
C LEU A 59 12.79 -28.43 2.46
N CYS A 60 11.85 -29.03 3.21
CA CYS A 60 11.81 -30.48 3.42
C CYS A 60 11.64 -31.22 2.10
N ALA A 61 10.72 -30.76 1.23
CA ALA A 61 10.50 -31.33 -0.09
C ALA A 61 11.73 -31.15 -1.00
N LEU A 62 12.35 -29.96 -0.99
CA LEU A 62 13.52 -29.66 -1.80
C LEU A 62 14.70 -30.57 -1.42
N PHE A 63 15.01 -30.68 -0.12
CA PHE A 63 16.16 -31.44 0.35
C PHE A 63 15.89 -32.93 0.59
N GLY A 64 14.63 -33.37 0.58
CA GLY A 64 14.24 -34.74 0.91
C GLY A 64 14.56 -35.11 2.36
N LYS A 65 14.44 -34.14 3.27
CA LYS A 65 14.81 -34.25 4.70
C LYS A 65 13.67 -33.76 5.59
N SER A 66 13.60 -34.27 6.81
CA SER A 66 12.65 -33.82 7.84
C SER A 66 13.02 -32.44 8.43
N GLU A 67 12.07 -31.79 9.12
CA GLU A 67 12.31 -30.50 9.78
C GLU A 67 13.41 -30.58 10.86
N GLN A 68 13.56 -31.75 11.52
CA GLN A 68 14.61 -32.00 12.51
C GLN A 68 15.99 -32.19 11.87
N GLU A 69 16.05 -32.83 10.70
CA GLU A 69 17.29 -33.03 9.94
C GLU A 69 17.81 -31.75 9.31
N LEU A 70 16.95 -30.76 9.07
CA LEU A 70 17.33 -29.44 8.57
C LEU A 70 17.48 -28.39 9.68
N ASP A 71 17.23 -28.75 10.94
CA ASP A 71 17.23 -27.83 12.10
C ASP A 71 16.25 -26.64 11.94
N ILE A 72 15.09 -26.88 11.31
CA ILE A 72 14.10 -25.83 11.02
C ILE A 72 12.81 -25.93 11.83
N SER A 73 12.61 -27.00 12.60
CA SER A 73 11.44 -27.18 13.48
C SER A 73 11.27 -26.00 14.44
N PRO A 74 10.05 -25.52 14.77
CA PRO A 74 9.87 -24.60 15.89
C PRO A 74 10.32 -25.29 17.20
N GLY A 75 11.16 -24.63 17.99
CA GLY A 75 11.50 -25.11 19.33
C GLY A 75 10.29 -24.93 20.23
N VAL A 76 10.06 -25.86 21.16
CA VAL A 76 9.02 -25.71 22.19
C VAL A 76 9.38 -24.49 23.04
N GLU A 77 8.50 -23.49 23.09
CA GLU A 77 8.67 -22.33 23.95
C GLU A 77 8.66 -22.77 25.42
N GLY A 78 9.75 -22.46 26.15
CA GLY A 78 9.85 -22.64 27.59
C GLY A 78 10.73 -23.81 28.05
N THR A 79 12.05 -23.64 28.01
CA THR A 79 12.95 -24.25 29.01
C THR A 79 14.32 -23.55 28.97
N PRO A 80 14.87 -23.09 30.10
CA PRO A 80 16.24 -22.60 30.16
C PRO A 80 17.21 -23.80 30.19
N TRP A 81 18.21 -23.81 29.30
CA TRP A 81 19.27 -24.82 29.34
C TRP A 81 20.18 -24.59 30.54
N ASN A 82 20.06 -25.46 31.55
CA ASN A 82 21.14 -25.77 32.47
C ASN A 82 21.85 -27.02 31.95
N VAL A 83 23.17 -26.92 31.76
CA VAL A 83 24.04 -28.09 31.70
C VAL A 83 24.37 -28.46 33.13
N GLY A 84 23.97 -29.67 33.55
CA GLY A 84 24.31 -30.24 34.84
C GLY A 84 23.95 -31.71 34.84
N GLU A 85 24.96 -32.54 34.60
CA GLU A 85 24.94 -34.00 34.72
C GLU A 85 24.29 -34.48 36.04
N ARG A 86 23.53 -35.57 35.98
CA ARG A 86 23.91 -36.86 36.60
C ARG A 86 22.79 -37.92 36.51
N ILE A 87 23.14 -39.01 35.84
CA ILE A 87 22.86 -40.43 36.13
C ILE A 87 21.84 -40.74 37.26
N ALA A 88 20.74 -41.40 36.93
CA ALA A 88 20.14 -42.48 37.74
C ALA A 88 19.14 -43.34 36.94
N THR A 89 19.54 -44.59 36.79
CA THR A 89 18.80 -45.87 36.68
C THR A 89 17.29 -45.94 37.00
N GLY A 90 16.54 -46.65 36.15
CA GLY A 90 15.80 -47.87 36.54
C GLY A 90 14.30 -47.80 36.90
N GLY A 91 13.51 -48.71 36.27
CA GLY A 91 12.18 -49.22 36.69
C GLY A 91 11.00 -48.25 36.51
N GLU A 92 9.77 -48.64 36.20
CA GLU A 92 9.10 -49.90 35.91
C GLU A 92 7.72 -49.54 35.31
N ALA A 93 7.04 -50.51 34.68
CA ALA A 93 5.73 -50.36 34.05
C ALA A 93 4.59 -50.06 35.06
N VAL A 94 3.40 -49.63 34.59
CA VAL A 94 2.11 -50.38 34.70
C VAL A 94 1.01 -49.67 33.86
N ALA A 95 0.18 -50.51 33.24
CA ALA A 95 -0.98 -50.24 32.40
C ALA A 95 -2.21 -49.64 33.13
N GLY A 96 -3.21 -49.17 32.37
CA GLY A 96 -4.52 -48.84 32.95
C GLY A 96 -5.55 -48.26 31.99
N MET A 97 -6.17 -49.14 31.21
CA MET A 97 -7.37 -48.88 30.39
C MET A 97 -8.61 -48.74 31.31
N GLY A 98 -9.56 -47.84 31.02
CA GLY A 98 -10.83 -47.76 31.76
C GLY A 98 -11.93 -46.99 31.03
N LYS A 99 -13.01 -47.70 30.68
CA LYS A 99 -14.24 -47.27 29.99
C LYS A 99 -15.33 -46.84 30.99
N ARG A 100 -16.24 -45.97 30.49
CA ARG A 100 -17.72 -45.89 30.67
C ARG A 100 -18.35 -45.75 32.06
N GLU A 101 -19.32 -44.83 32.15
CA GLU A 101 -20.77 -44.97 32.48
C GLU A 101 -21.33 -43.54 32.72
N THR A 102 -22.39 -42.97 32.13
CA THR A 102 -23.82 -43.30 31.91
C THR A 102 -24.67 -43.50 33.17
N THR A 103 -25.49 -42.48 33.48
CA THR A 103 -26.82 -42.50 34.12
C THR A 103 -27.50 -41.17 33.73
N GLU A 104 -28.60 -41.14 32.94
CA GLU A 104 -30.03 -41.25 33.35
C GLU A 104 -30.37 -40.41 34.59
N GLY A 105 -31.41 -39.57 34.66
CA GLY A 105 -32.57 -39.27 33.82
C GLY A 105 -33.49 -38.32 34.65
N GLY A 106 -34.39 -37.57 34.02
CA GLY A 106 -35.33 -36.70 34.73
C GLY A 106 -36.25 -35.92 33.80
N ALA A 107 -37.54 -36.22 33.88
CA ALA A 107 -38.60 -35.89 32.94
C ALA A 107 -39.23 -34.49 33.09
N ILE A 108 -39.63 -33.94 31.94
CA ILE A 108 -40.91 -33.29 31.57
C ILE A 108 -41.43 -32.14 32.48
N ASP A 109 -41.56 -30.95 31.89
CA ASP A 109 -42.83 -30.22 31.91
C ASP A 109 -43.01 -29.35 30.65
N VAL A 110 -44.12 -29.62 29.96
CA VAL A 110 -44.59 -28.94 28.75
C VAL A 110 -45.48 -27.79 29.19
N VAL A 111 -45.12 -26.56 28.86
CA VAL A 111 -46.03 -25.41 28.93
C VAL A 111 -46.07 -24.79 27.53
N GLU A 112 -47.15 -25.09 26.82
CA GLU A 112 -47.62 -24.35 25.66
C GLU A 112 -47.76 -22.86 26.03
N ARG A 113 -46.94 -22.03 25.39
CA ARG A 113 -47.26 -20.62 25.19
C ARG A 113 -47.36 -20.36 23.70
N THR A 114 -48.62 -20.25 23.28
CA THR A 114 -49.08 -19.55 22.10
C THR A 114 -48.44 -18.16 22.02
N THR A 115 -47.43 -18.02 21.17
CA THR A 115 -47.06 -16.71 20.62
C THR A 115 -47.20 -16.81 19.12
N THR A 116 -48.27 -16.19 18.63
CA THR A 116 -48.49 -15.70 17.28
C THR A 116 -47.19 -15.45 16.52
N GLU A 117 -46.83 -16.38 15.65
CA GLU A 117 -45.90 -16.16 14.55
C GLU A 117 -46.57 -15.23 13.53
N GLY A 118 -46.58 -13.94 13.86
CA GLY A 118 -46.64 -12.87 12.88
C GLY A 118 -45.24 -12.67 12.30
N GLY A 119 -44.77 -13.67 11.54
CA GLY A 119 -43.55 -13.57 10.76
C GLY A 119 -43.74 -12.49 9.69
N ALA A 120 -43.44 -11.24 10.05
CA ALA A 120 -43.20 -10.19 9.09
C ALA A 120 -41.92 -10.56 8.34
N THR A 121 -42.08 -11.37 7.29
CA THR A 121 -41.12 -11.42 6.20
C THR A 121 -40.94 -9.99 5.71
N ALA A 122 -39.82 -9.36 6.07
CA ALA A 122 -39.42 -8.07 5.53
C ALA A 122 -39.21 -8.24 4.03
N GLN A 123 -40.26 -8.00 3.26
CA GLN A 123 -40.16 -7.69 1.83
C GLN A 123 -39.50 -6.32 1.72
N GLY A 124 -38.16 -6.28 1.76
CA GLY A 124 -37.37 -5.12 1.44
C GLY A 124 -36.38 -5.52 0.36
N GLY A 125 -36.49 -4.95 -0.84
CA GLY A 125 -35.49 -5.16 -1.88
C GLY A 125 -34.09 -4.73 -1.43
N ALA A 126 -33.07 -5.16 -2.17
CA ALA A 126 -31.67 -4.78 -1.90
C ALA A 126 -31.52 -3.26 -1.77
N ILE A 127 -30.84 -2.80 -0.72
CA ILE A 127 -30.61 -1.38 -0.45
C ILE A 127 -29.31 -0.96 -1.11
N TYR A 128 -29.40 -0.19 -2.20
CA TYR A 128 -28.23 0.45 -2.80
C TYR A 128 -28.21 1.91 -2.41
N ASP A 129 -27.15 2.28 -1.70
CA ASP A 129 -26.95 3.64 -1.25
C ASP A 129 -26.79 4.61 -2.44
N PRO A 130 -27.63 5.67 -2.54
CA PRO A 130 -27.49 6.69 -3.60
C PRO A 130 -26.14 7.43 -3.59
N ALA A 131 -25.36 7.33 -2.52
CA ALA A 131 -23.99 7.86 -2.44
C ALA A 131 -22.96 6.99 -3.16
N ILE A 132 -23.31 5.77 -3.62
CA ILE A 132 -22.43 4.96 -4.47
C ILE A 132 -22.18 5.74 -5.77
N PRO A 133 -20.91 6.05 -6.12
CA PRO A 133 -20.63 6.79 -7.34
C PRO A 133 -21.07 6.03 -8.60
N ILE A 134 -21.45 6.77 -9.63
CA ILE A 134 -21.84 6.20 -10.92
C ILE A 134 -20.66 5.45 -11.52
N LYS A 135 -20.93 4.27 -12.10
CA LYS A 135 -19.93 3.50 -12.82
C LYS A 135 -19.36 4.34 -13.99
N PRO A 136 -18.04 4.60 -14.02
CA PRO A 136 -17.44 5.36 -15.11
C PRO A 136 -17.67 4.69 -16.47
N ALA A 137 -17.82 5.51 -17.52
CA ALA A 137 -18.02 5.00 -18.89
C ALA A 137 -16.82 4.21 -19.43
N ILE A 138 -15.61 4.54 -18.97
CA ILE A 138 -14.38 3.81 -19.30
C ILE A 138 -14.15 2.79 -18.19
N ALA A 139 -14.15 1.51 -18.56
CA ALA A 139 -13.83 0.42 -17.65
C ALA A 139 -12.39 0.53 -17.13
N LEU A 140 -12.15 -0.04 -15.95
CA LEU A 140 -10.80 -0.15 -15.39
C LEU A 140 -9.87 -0.90 -16.35
N VAL A 141 -8.60 -0.49 -16.39
CA VAL A 141 -7.57 -1.07 -17.23
C VAL A 141 -6.56 -1.77 -16.33
N GLY A 142 -6.21 -3.02 -16.65
CA GLY A 142 -5.15 -3.76 -15.93
C GLY A 142 -5.45 -4.10 -14.48
N ARG A 143 -6.72 -4.20 -14.09
CA ARG A 143 -7.14 -4.39 -12.67
C ARG A 143 -7.86 -5.70 -12.38
N ASP A 144 -7.94 -6.61 -13.35
CA ASP A 144 -8.70 -7.86 -13.21
C ASP A 144 -8.15 -8.74 -12.08
N GLY A 145 -6.82 -8.77 -11.91
CA GLY A 145 -6.15 -9.53 -10.86
C GLY A 145 -6.47 -9.02 -9.46
N GLU A 146 -6.42 -7.71 -9.24
CA GLU A 146 -6.79 -7.07 -7.98
C GLU A 146 -8.28 -7.25 -7.67
N LEU A 147 -9.16 -7.03 -8.66
CA LEU A 147 -10.60 -7.23 -8.51
C LEU A 147 -10.93 -8.65 -8.06
N GLY A 148 -10.39 -9.67 -8.74
CA GLY A 148 -10.62 -11.06 -8.39
C GLY A 148 -10.14 -11.42 -6.97
N ARG A 149 -8.97 -10.92 -6.56
CA ARG A 149 -8.46 -11.13 -5.19
C ARG A 149 -9.32 -10.46 -4.13
N ILE A 150 -9.74 -9.21 -4.37
CA ILE A 150 -10.57 -8.46 -3.42
C ILE A 150 -11.95 -9.09 -3.32
N GLN A 151 -12.55 -9.47 -4.45
CA GLN A 151 -13.83 -10.18 -4.49
C GLN A 151 -13.78 -11.48 -3.70
N GLN A 152 -12.76 -12.31 -3.90
CA GLN A 152 -12.57 -13.55 -3.12
C GLN A 152 -12.48 -13.26 -1.62
N ARG A 153 -11.71 -12.23 -1.20
CA ARG A 153 -11.60 -11.87 0.22
C ARG A 153 -12.93 -11.42 0.81
N LEU A 154 -13.69 -10.61 0.08
CA LEU A 154 -15.00 -10.12 0.54
C LEU A 154 -16.03 -11.25 0.65
N CYS A 155 -16.03 -12.21 -0.29
CA CYS A 155 -17.03 -13.27 -0.36
C CYS A 155 -16.71 -14.53 0.48
N ASN A 156 -15.48 -14.71 0.96
CA ASN A 156 -15.06 -15.92 1.68
C ASN A 156 -15.60 -16.04 3.13
N GLY A 157 -16.40 -15.07 3.61
CA GLY A 157 -17.35 -15.27 4.71
C GLY A 157 -16.75 -15.77 6.03
N GLY A 158 -16.05 -14.89 6.74
CA GLY A 158 -15.77 -15.03 8.17
C GLY A 158 -16.08 -13.71 8.85
N SER A 159 -16.76 -13.74 10.00
CA SER A 159 -17.15 -12.57 10.81
C SER A 159 -16.10 -11.47 10.73
N VAL A 160 -16.40 -10.40 9.98
CA VAL A 160 -15.55 -9.22 9.77
C VAL A 160 -14.42 -9.42 8.74
N ALA A 161 -14.77 -9.80 7.51
CA ALA A 161 -13.87 -9.65 6.36
C ALA A 161 -13.63 -8.15 6.10
N LEU A 162 -12.64 -7.60 6.80
CA LEU A 162 -12.23 -6.22 6.70
C LEU A 162 -11.06 -6.16 5.71
N THR A 163 -11.35 -5.62 4.53
CA THR A 163 -10.36 -5.44 3.47
C THR A 163 -10.01 -3.96 3.39
N ALA A 164 -8.73 -3.63 3.52
CA ALA A 164 -8.23 -2.28 3.27
C ALA A 164 -7.48 -2.23 1.93
N LEU A 165 -7.74 -1.20 1.14
CA LEU A 165 -6.99 -0.85 -0.05
C LEU A 165 -6.12 0.37 0.27
N ASN A 166 -4.81 0.23 0.11
CA ASN A 166 -3.86 1.33 0.30
C ASN A 166 -3.00 1.56 -0.95
N GLY A 167 -2.36 2.73 -1.03
CA GLY A 167 -1.54 3.12 -2.17
C GLY A 167 -1.63 4.62 -2.43
N LEU A 168 -0.89 5.12 -3.43
CA LEU A 168 -0.75 6.55 -3.70
C LEU A 168 -2.09 7.25 -3.96
N PRO A 169 -2.20 8.57 -3.67
CA PRO A 169 -3.32 9.38 -4.12
C PRO A 169 -3.47 9.28 -5.65
N GLY A 170 -4.68 8.99 -6.14
CA GLY A 170 -4.94 8.85 -7.58
C GLY A 170 -4.58 7.49 -8.21
N VAL A 171 -4.12 6.50 -7.44
CA VAL A 171 -3.76 5.16 -7.96
C VAL A 171 -4.96 4.30 -8.41
N GLY A 172 -6.18 4.70 -8.02
CA GLY A 172 -7.43 4.03 -8.43
C GLY A 172 -8.14 3.21 -7.35
N LYS A 173 -7.82 3.38 -6.07
CA LYS A 173 -8.50 2.68 -4.94
C LYS A 173 -10.02 2.87 -4.96
N THR A 174 -10.49 4.11 -5.01
CA THR A 174 -11.91 4.45 -5.10
C THR A 174 -12.54 3.88 -6.38
N ALA A 175 -11.81 3.92 -7.50
CA ALA A 175 -12.30 3.39 -8.77
C ALA A 175 -12.49 1.85 -8.72
N LEU A 176 -11.60 1.12 -8.03
CA LEU A 176 -11.76 -0.30 -7.73
C LEU A 176 -12.98 -0.56 -6.84
N SER A 177 -13.16 0.21 -5.77
CA SER A 177 -14.33 0.09 -4.89
C SER A 177 -15.64 0.35 -5.62
N ILE A 178 -15.69 1.35 -6.52
CA ILE A 178 -16.84 1.60 -7.38
C ILE A 178 -17.09 0.40 -8.30
N ALA A 179 -16.05 -0.13 -8.94
CA ALA A 179 -16.18 -1.28 -9.83
C ALA A 179 -16.76 -2.51 -9.09
N LEU A 180 -16.31 -2.76 -7.86
CA LEU A 180 -16.82 -3.83 -6.99
C LEU A 180 -18.27 -3.59 -6.58
N ALA A 181 -18.65 -2.37 -6.21
CA ALA A 181 -20.03 -2.04 -5.83
C ALA A 181 -21.04 -2.24 -6.99
N HIS A 182 -20.57 -2.13 -8.24
CA HIS A 182 -21.35 -2.39 -9.45
C HIS A 182 -21.10 -3.77 -10.07
N ASP A 183 -20.34 -4.64 -9.40
CA ASP A 183 -20.06 -5.99 -9.89
C ASP A 183 -21.24 -6.93 -9.57
N THR A 184 -21.68 -7.71 -10.56
CA THR A 184 -22.86 -8.57 -10.44
C THR A 184 -22.67 -9.65 -9.38
N ALA A 185 -21.51 -10.29 -9.32
CA ALA A 185 -21.27 -11.35 -8.35
C ALA A 185 -21.13 -10.82 -6.93
N ILE A 186 -20.58 -9.60 -6.75
CA ILE A 186 -20.62 -8.88 -5.46
C ILE A 186 -22.07 -8.60 -5.05
N GLN A 187 -22.90 -8.06 -5.95
CA GLN A 187 -24.29 -7.75 -5.66
C GLN A 187 -25.14 -9.00 -5.35
N GLU A 188 -24.86 -10.12 -6.02
CA GLU A 188 -25.50 -11.41 -5.74
C GLU A 188 -25.10 -11.96 -4.36
N HIS A 189 -23.83 -11.80 -3.97
CA HIS A 189 -23.36 -12.23 -2.65
C HIS A 189 -23.91 -11.35 -1.53
N PHE A 190 -23.83 -10.02 -1.68
CA PHE A 190 -24.38 -9.02 -0.75
C PHE A 190 -25.79 -8.60 -1.16
N ARG A 191 -26.67 -9.60 -1.28
CA ARG A 191 -28.05 -9.48 -1.80
C ARG A 191 -28.95 -8.52 -1.04
N ASP A 192 -28.61 -8.17 0.20
CA ASP A 192 -29.41 -7.24 1.01
C ASP A 192 -28.99 -5.78 0.80
N GLY A 193 -27.84 -5.52 0.16
CA GLY A 193 -27.47 -4.18 -0.30
C GLY A 193 -26.02 -3.78 -0.08
N ILE A 194 -25.72 -2.56 -0.54
CA ILE A 194 -24.40 -1.93 -0.44
C ILE A 194 -24.57 -0.52 0.12
N LEU A 195 -23.83 -0.21 1.18
CA LEU A 195 -23.77 1.11 1.80
C LEU A 195 -22.42 1.77 1.51
N TRP A 196 -22.42 3.07 1.24
CA TRP A 196 -21.21 3.81 0.87
C TRP A 196 -21.05 5.07 1.73
N ALA A 197 -19.84 5.28 2.26
CA ALA A 197 -19.46 6.51 2.94
C ALA A 197 -18.10 6.99 2.42
N GLY A 198 -18.08 8.15 1.78
CA GLY A 198 -16.84 8.86 1.48
C GLY A 198 -16.48 9.79 2.63
N LEU A 199 -15.37 9.53 3.31
CA LEU A 199 -14.99 10.22 4.54
C LEU A 199 -14.23 11.53 4.27
N GLY A 200 -13.10 11.44 3.57
CA GLY A 200 -12.22 12.60 3.39
C GLY A 200 -11.57 13.08 4.71
N PRO A 201 -10.90 14.24 4.70
CA PRO A 201 -10.12 14.74 5.83
C PRO A 201 -10.97 15.25 7.00
N GLN A 202 -12.21 15.66 6.75
CA GLN A 202 -13.15 16.20 7.75
C GLN A 202 -14.51 15.51 7.61
N PRO A 203 -14.61 14.21 8.00
CA PRO A 203 -15.82 13.44 7.79
C PRO A 203 -16.95 13.85 8.74
N ASN A 204 -18.19 13.84 8.24
CA ASN A 204 -19.40 13.95 9.08
C ASN A 204 -19.93 12.55 9.42
N ILE A 205 -19.28 11.87 10.37
CA ILE A 205 -19.60 10.49 10.77
C ILE A 205 -21.07 10.32 11.17
N ALA A 206 -21.57 11.19 12.05
CA ALA A 206 -22.98 11.16 12.47
C ALA A 206 -23.94 11.35 11.28
N GLY A 207 -23.61 12.23 10.34
CA GLY A 207 -24.37 12.41 9.10
C GLY A 207 -24.41 11.17 8.22
N HIS A 208 -23.28 10.46 8.06
CA HIS A 208 -23.26 9.21 7.30
C HIS A 208 -24.07 8.09 7.98
N LEU A 209 -23.92 7.93 9.30
CA LEU A 209 -24.65 6.92 10.08
C LEU A 209 -26.17 7.20 10.08
N SER A 210 -26.57 8.47 10.23
CA SER A 210 -27.96 8.91 10.14
C SER A 210 -28.59 8.61 8.79
N ARG A 211 -27.86 8.90 7.71
CA ARG A 211 -28.29 8.59 6.34
C ARG A 211 -28.44 7.08 6.12
N TRP A 212 -27.50 6.27 6.59
CA TRP A 212 -27.63 4.81 6.55
C TRP A 212 -28.83 4.33 7.38
N GLY A 213 -29.09 4.93 8.54
CA GLY A 213 -30.28 4.67 9.34
C GLY A 213 -31.57 4.93 8.57
N THR A 214 -31.63 6.08 7.87
CA THR A 214 -32.76 6.43 7.01
C THR A 214 -32.97 5.40 5.89
N LEU A 215 -31.89 5.01 5.19
CA LEU A 215 -31.94 3.99 4.13
C LEU A 215 -32.38 2.61 4.63
N LEU A 216 -32.02 2.27 5.87
CA LEU A 216 -32.40 1.02 6.53
C LEU A 216 -33.80 1.07 7.17
N GLY A 217 -34.51 2.20 7.07
CA GLY A 217 -35.88 2.37 7.54
C GLY A 217 -36.00 2.71 9.03
N ILE A 218 -34.96 3.25 9.67
CA ILE A 218 -35.03 3.75 11.05
C ILE A 218 -35.92 5.00 11.07
N SER A 219 -36.90 5.03 11.97
CA SER A 219 -37.81 6.16 12.09
C SER A 219 -37.11 7.43 12.55
N GLU A 220 -37.56 8.60 12.07
CA GLU A 220 -37.01 9.91 12.48
C GLU A 220 -37.02 10.10 14.00
N ASN A 221 -38.06 9.63 14.70
CA ASN A 221 -38.15 9.70 16.16
C ASN A 221 -37.05 8.88 16.85
N THR A 222 -36.74 7.68 16.33
CA THR A 222 -35.63 6.87 16.85
C THR A 222 -34.29 7.54 16.56
N MET A 223 -34.10 8.07 15.36
CA MET A 223 -32.86 8.75 14.97
C MET A 223 -32.61 10.01 15.82
N ALA A 224 -33.66 10.79 16.11
CA ALA A 224 -33.59 11.99 16.95
C ALA A 224 -33.21 11.70 18.41
N ALA A 225 -33.44 10.47 18.89
CA ALA A 225 -33.05 10.04 20.23
C ALA A 225 -31.58 9.58 20.31
N ILE A 226 -30.93 9.33 19.17
CA ILE A 226 -29.53 8.89 19.13
C ILE A 226 -28.61 10.10 19.22
N SER A 227 -27.76 10.10 20.24
CA SER A 227 -26.92 11.26 20.59
C SER A 227 -25.42 11.02 20.38
N SER A 228 -25.03 9.77 20.14
CA SER A 228 -23.62 9.35 20.02
C SER A 228 -23.37 8.39 18.87
N VAL A 229 -22.10 8.30 18.44
CA VAL A 229 -21.65 7.38 17.39
C VAL A 229 -21.80 5.92 17.84
N GLU A 230 -21.57 5.64 19.13
CA GLU A 230 -21.70 4.31 19.72
C GLU A 230 -23.16 3.83 19.73
N GLU A 231 -24.10 4.72 20.04
CA GLU A 231 -25.55 4.43 19.95
C GLU A 231 -25.98 4.20 18.50
N TRP A 232 -25.46 4.99 17.55
CA TRP A 232 -25.67 4.75 16.12
C TRP A 232 -25.17 3.37 15.71
N ALA A 233 -23.94 3.02 16.08
CA ALA A 233 -23.33 1.74 15.74
C ALA A 233 -24.13 0.55 16.30
N LYS A 234 -24.59 0.63 17.55
CA LYS A 234 -25.45 -0.39 18.18
C LYS A 234 -26.79 -0.51 17.45
N THR A 235 -27.42 0.61 17.14
CA THR A 235 -28.73 0.65 16.48
C THR A 235 -28.64 0.08 15.06
N LEU A 236 -27.65 0.52 14.28
CA LEU A 236 -27.42 0.01 12.93
C LEU A 236 -27.07 -1.47 12.92
N ARG A 237 -26.24 -1.94 13.88
CA ARG A 237 -25.98 -3.38 14.05
C ARG A 237 -27.26 -4.16 14.31
N ALA A 238 -28.14 -3.67 15.18
CA ALA A 238 -29.40 -4.34 15.50
C ALA A 238 -30.35 -4.39 14.29
N ILE A 239 -30.46 -3.30 13.53
CA ILE A 239 -31.33 -3.20 12.34
C ILE A 239 -30.80 -4.02 11.16
N ILE A 240 -29.48 -4.03 10.93
CA ILE A 240 -28.84 -4.83 9.88
C ILE A 240 -28.98 -6.33 10.21
N GLY A 241 -28.79 -6.71 11.48
CA GLY A 241 -28.98 -8.10 11.92
C GLY A 241 -28.11 -9.08 11.12
N SER A 242 -28.74 -10.07 10.49
CA SER A 242 -28.07 -11.12 9.69
C SER A 242 -28.05 -10.84 8.18
N ARG A 243 -28.33 -9.61 7.75
CA ARG A 243 -28.31 -9.22 6.34
C ARG A 243 -26.90 -9.34 5.74
N PHE A 244 -26.85 -9.75 4.48
CA PHE A 244 -25.67 -9.84 3.63
C PHE A 244 -25.45 -8.49 2.96
N MET A 245 -24.64 -7.63 3.60
CA MET A 245 -24.39 -6.26 3.12
C MET A 245 -22.90 -5.95 2.99
N LEU A 246 -22.53 -5.19 1.96
CA LEU A 246 -21.19 -4.61 1.82
C LEU A 246 -21.22 -3.16 2.30
N LEU A 247 -20.29 -2.81 3.20
CA LEU A 247 -20.10 -1.43 3.65
C LEU A 247 -18.78 -0.92 3.10
N VAL A 248 -18.85 0.06 2.20
CA VAL A 248 -17.67 0.73 1.63
C VAL A 248 -17.39 2.03 2.40
N ILE A 249 -16.16 2.13 2.91
CA ILE A 249 -15.64 3.24 3.69
C ILE A 249 -14.49 3.83 2.87
N ASP A 250 -14.80 4.81 2.03
CA ASP A 250 -13.91 5.36 1.03
C ASP A 250 -13.15 6.60 1.55
N ASP A 251 -11.85 6.63 1.26
CA ASP A 251 -10.90 7.69 1.59
C ASP A 251 -10.89 7.99 3.09
N ALA A 252 -10.50 7.00 3.90
CA ALA A 252 -10.32 7.14 5.34
C ALA A 252 -9.01 7.88 5.67
N TRP A 253 -9.13 8.93 6.50
CA TRP A 253 -8.02 9.79 6.93
C TRP A 253 -7.61 9.58 8.39
N ASN A 254 -8.44 8.94 9.22
CA ASN A 254 -8.12 8.55 10.59
C ASN A 254 -8.66 7.13 10.87
N VAL A 255 -8.04 6.43 11.81
CA VAL A 255 -8.43 5.07 12.19
C VAL A 255 -9.80 5.06 12.88
N GLU A 256 -10.00 6.02 13.79
CA GLU A 256 -11.20 6.15 14.61
C GLU A 256 -12.44 6.34 13.74
N ASP A 257 -12.35 7.21 12.72
CA ASP A 257 -13.43 7.49 11.78
C ASP A 257 -13.79 6.26 10.95
N ALA A 258 -12.79 5.50 10.48
CA ALA A 258 -13.03 4.27 9.74
C ALA A 258 -13.68 3.19 10.62
N LEU A 259 -13.25 3.06 11.88
CA LEU A 259 -13.83 2.12 12.84
C LEU A 259 -15.25 2.50 13.26
N ALA A 260 -15.54 3.80 13.40
CA ALA A 260 -16.88 4.31 13.70
C ALA A 260 -17.90 3.91 12.63
N MET A 261 -17.46 3.83 11.37
CA MET A 261 -18.30 3.39 10.24
C MET A 261 -18.39 1.87 10.08
N LYS A 262 -17.62 1.10 10.86
CA LYS A 262 -17.61 -0.37 10.84
C LYS A 262 -18.79 -0.95 11.61
N VAL A 263 -19.99 -0.71 11.10
CA VAL A 263 -21.26 -1.20 11.64
C VAL A 263 -21.72 -2.47 10.90
N GLY A 264 -22.79 -3.11 11.39
CA GLY A 264 -23.36 -4.31 10.77
C GLY A 264 -23.16 -5.60 11.58
N GLY A 265 -23.53 -6.71 10.95
CA GLY A 265 -23.63 -8.03 11.57
C GLY A 265 -22.69 -9.08 10.95
N PRO A 266 -22.89 -10.38 11.26
CA PRO A 266 -21.95 -11.45 10.92
C PRO A 266 -21.80 -11.72 9.42
N ASN A 267 -22.79 -11.33 8.61
CA ASN A 267 -22.80 -11.51 7.16
C ASN A 267 -22.42 -10.22 6.40
N CYS A 268 -21.91 -9.21 7.12
CA CYS A 268 -21.41 -7.98 6.49
C CYS A 268 -19.91 -8.08 6.19
N ALA A 269 -19.50 -7.45 5.10
CA ALA A 269 -18.09 -7.21 4.79
C ALA A 269 -17.82 -5.70 4.74
N HIS A 270 -16.57 -5.32 4.98
CA HIS A 270 -16.13 -3.93 4.99
C HIS A 270 -14.98 -3.73 4.02
N LEU A 271 -15.14 -2.78 3.11
CA LEU A 271 -14.09 -2.36 2.18
C LEU A 271 -13.66 -0.94 2.54
N VAL A 272 -12.47 -0.80 3.11
CA VAL A 272 -11.88 0.49 3.46
C VAL A 272 -10.89 0.90 2.36
N THR A 273 -10.92 2.15 1.91
CA THR A 273 -9.83 2.71 1.11
C THR A 273 -9.12 3.81 1.90
N THR A 274 -7.80 3.87 1.79
CA THR A 274 -7.01 4.94 2.42
C THR A 274 -5.74 5.18 1.62
N ARG A 275 -5.19 6.38 1.70
CA ARG A 275 -3.85 6.69 1.17
C ARG A 275 -2.73 6.43 2.20
N PHE A 276 -3.09 6.25 3.47
CA PHE A 276 -2.16 6.14 4.59
C PHE A 276 -1.86 4.67 4.92
N PRO A 277 -0.62 4.19 4.75
CA PRO A 277 -0.26 2.80 5.07
C PRO A 277 -0.53 2.41 6.52
N SER A 278 -0.32 3.33 7.47
CA SER A 278 -0.55 3.14 8.90
C SER A 278 -2.02 2.78 9.20
N ILE A 279 -2.97 3.48 8.58
CA ILE A 279 -4.42 3.22 8.72
C ILE A 279 -4.76 1.83 8.17
N ALA A 280 -4.25 1.49 6.99
CA ALA A 280 -4.54 0.20 6.35
C ALA A 280 -4.01 -0.99 7.16
N THR A 281 -2.82 -0.82 7.74
CA THR A 281 -2.16 -1.81 8.62
C THR A 281 -2.92 -1.97 9.92
N TYR A 282 -3.39 -0.87 10.53
CA TYR A 282 -4.17 -0.95 11.76
C TYR A 282 -5.51 -1.67 11.56
N ILE A 283 -6.17 -1.39 10.44
CA ILE A 283 -7.52 -1.87 10.14
C ILE A 283 -7.53 -3.37 9.80
N THR A 284 -6.47 -3.93 9.21
CA THR A 284 -6.49 -5.30 8.68
C THR A 284 -5.50 -6.23 9.39
N VAL A 285 -5.99 -7.37 9.87
CA VAL A 285 -5.15 -8.40 10.50
C VAL A 285 -4.44 -9.27 9.45
N ASP A 286 -5.10 -9.56 8.33
CA ASP A 286 -4.57 -10.39 7.23
C ASP A 286 -3.82 -9.59 6.15
N GLY A 287 -3.55 -8.31 6.42
CA GLY A 287 -2.81 -7.40 5.55
C GLY A 287 -3.65 -6.67 4.51
N ALA A 288 -3.32 -5.38 4.33
CA ALA A 288 -3.93 -4.51 3.33
C ALA A 288 -3.53 -4.91 1.90
N THR A 289 -4.40 -4.64 0.94
CA THR A 289 -4.07 -4.79 -0.49
C THR A 289 -3.47 -3.48 -0.99
N MET A 290 -2.16 -3.48 -1.21
CA MET A 290 -1.47 -2.34 -1.81
C MET A 290 -1.74 -2.29 -3.31
N ILE A 291 -2.41 -1.22 -3.74
CA ILE A 291 -2.70 -0.94 -5.14
C ILE A 291 -1.52 -0.18 -5.73
N GLN A 292 -0.87 -0.80 -6.70
CA GLN A 292 0.26 -0.24 -7.43
C GLN A 292 -0.22 0.61 -8.61
N GLU A 293 0.65 1.43 -9.16
CA GLU A 293 0.45 2.17 -10.40
C GLU A 293 0.24 1.21 -11.60
N LEU A 294 -0.18 1.74 -12.74
CA LEU A 294 -0.29 0.93 -13.95
C LEU A 294 1.09 0.75 -14.57
N ASP A 295 1.36 -0.44 -15.09
CA ASP A 295 2.50 -0.64 -15.98
C ASP A 295 2.38 0.20 -17.26
N GLU A 296 3.46 0.28 -18.03
CA GLU A 296 3.51 1.09 -19.24
C GLU A 296 2.45 0.67 -20.27
N HIS A 297 2.22 -0.64 -20.43
CA HIS A 297 1.25 -1.16 -21.39
C HIS A 297 -0.18 -0.72 -21.04
N HIS A 298 -0.61 -0.94 -19.80
CA HIS A 298 -1.91 -0.54 -19.29
C HIS A 298 -2.06 0.99 -19.22
N SER A 299 -0.97 1.72 -18.97
CA SER A 299 -0.97 3.18 -18.98
C SER A 299 -1.23 3.75 -20.38
N ILE A 300 -0.57 3.20 -21.41
CA ILE A 300 -0.82 3.57 -22.81
C ILE A 300 -2.22 3.17 -23.24
N GLU A 301 -2.71 2.00 -22.82
CA GLU A 301 -4.09 1.58 -23.11
C GLU A 301 -5.12 2.55 -22.52
N LEU A 302 -4.96 2.94 -21.24
CA LEU A 302 -5.84 3.91 -20.61
C LEU A 302 -5.82 5.26 -21.34
N LEU A 303 -4.62 5.77 -21.65
CA LEU A 303 -4.48 7.03 -22.39
C LEU A 303 -5.11 6.95 -23.79
N ARG A 304 -4.97 5.81 -24.49
CA ARG A 304 -5.60 5.55 -25.79
C ARG A 304 -7.13 5.51 -25.69
N LYS A 305 -7.70 4.90 -24.64
CA LYS A 305 -9.16 4.92 -24.42
C LYS A 305 -9.70 6.34 -24.21
N LEU A 306 -8.89 7.24 -23.65
CA LEU A 306 -9.27 8.63 -23.40
C LEU A 306 -9.07 9.55 -24.60
N ALA A 307 -7.97 9.40 -25.34
CA ALA A 307 -7.58 10.26 -26.47
C ALA A 307 -6.98 9.44 -27.64
N PRO A 308 -7.77 8.57 -28.30
CA PRO A 308 -7.26 7.59 -29.26
C PRO A 308 -6.52 8.24 -30.44
N GLY A 309 -7.13 9.26 -31.05
CA GLY A 309 -6.53 9.95 -32.20
C GLY A 309 -5.23 10.70 -31.90
N VAL A 310 -4.93 11.00 -30.64
CA VAL A 310 -3.65 11.59 -30.24
C VAL A 310 -2.60 10.49 -30.04
N VAL A 311 -2.93 9.45 -29.27
CA VAL A 311 -1.99 8.36 -28.95
C VAL A 311 -1.57 7.58 -30.19
N ASP A 312 -2.50 7.34 -31.11
CA ASP A 312 -2.22 6.57 -32.33
C ASP A 312 -1.36 7.36 -33.33
N ARG A 313 -1.39 8.70 -33.29
CA ARG A 313 -0.55 9.57 -34.14
C ARG A 313 0.81 9.86 -33.52
N GLU A 314 0.87 10.02 -32.21
CA GLU A 314 2.03 10.51 -31.47
C GLU A 314 2.52 9.48 -30.44
N THR A 315 2.61 8.20 -30.85
CA THR A 315 2.87 7.06 -29.94
C THR A 315 4.13 7.24 -29.09
N LYS A 316 5.23 7.74 -29.69
CA LYS A 316 6.47 7.99 -28.95
C LYS A 316 6.29 9.06 -27.87
N LYS A 317 5.59 10.16 -28.19
CA LYS A 317 5.33 11.23 -27.22
C LYS A 317 4.34 10.78 -26.15
N ALA A 318 3.38 9.92 -26.48
CA ALA A 318 2.49 9.32 -25.50
C ALA A 318 3.25 8.48 -24.47
N SER A 319 4.25 7.69 -24.88
CA SER A 319 5.14 6.96 -23.96
C SER A 319 5.93 7.91 -23.05
N VAL A 320 6.46 9.02 -23.59
CA VAL A 320 7.10 10.08 -22.77
C VAL A 320 6.15 10.62 -21.70
N LEU A 321 4.89 10.90 -22.05
CA LEU A 321 3.89 11.37 -21.08
C LEU A 321 3.54 10.32 -20.02
N VAL A 322 3.46 9.04 -20.40
CA VAL A 322 3.23 7.93 -19.46
C VAL A 322 4.37 7.82 -18.45
N HIS A 323 5.61 7.88 -18.91
CA HIS A 323 6.78 7.86 -18.02
C HIS A 323 6.82 9.09 -17.10
N ALA A 324 6.48 10.28 -17.63
CA ALA A 324 6.44 11.53 -16.87
C ALA A 324 5.41 11.53 -15.72
N VAL A 325 4.48 10.57 -15.68
CA VAL A 325 3.51 10.41 -14.58
C VAL A 325 3.63 9.10 -13.83
N GLY A 326 4.66 8.29 -14.10
CA GLY A 326 4.91 7.02 -13.41
C GLY A 326 3.75 6.02 -13.49
N GLY A 327 2.89 6.11 -14.51
CA GLY A 327 1.73 5.23 -14.64
C GLY A 327 0.55 5.54 -13.69
N LEU A 328 0.53 6.72 -13.05
CA LEU A 328 -0.54 7.11 -12.13
C LEU A 328 -1.89 7.31 -12.87
N PRO A 329 -2.95 6.51 -12.60
CA PRO A 329 -4.21 6.56 -13.34
C PRO A 329 -4.92 7.91 -13.34
N LEU A 330 -4.93 8.62 -12.21
CA LEU A 330 -5.53 9.95 -12.14
C LEU A 330 -4.82 10.93 -13.10
N ALA A 331 -3.48 10.90 -13.14
CA ALA A 331 -2.70 11.74 -14.03
C ALA A 331 -3.00 11.41 -15.49
N LEU A 332 -3.04 10.12 -15.85
CA LEU A 332 -3.40 9.65 -17.19
C LEU A 332 -4.81 10.08 -17.59
N LYS A 333 -5.77 10.04 -16.66
CA LYS A 333 -7.15 10.51 -16.88
C LYS A 333 -7.19 12.01 -17.21
N LEU A 334 -6.57 12.84 -16.36
CA LEU A 334 -6.52 14.29 -16.52
C LEU A 334 -5.84 14.67 -17.85
N MET A 335 -4.68 14.06 -18.15
CA MET A 335 -3.98 14.29 -19.42
C MET A 335 -4.79 13.81 -20.62
N GLY A 336 -5.38 12.62 -20.56
CA GLY A 336 -6.18 12.08 -21.66
C GLY A 336 -7.41 12.90 -21.98
N ASN A 337 -8.13 13.37 -20.96
CA ASN A 337 -9.28 14.27 -21.15
C ASN A 337 -8.84 15.64 -21.66
N TYR A 338 -7.72 16.19 -21.18
CA TYR A 338 -7.13 17.42 -21.71
C TYR A 338 -6.75 17.28 -23.19
N LEU A 339 -6.05 16.21 -23.56
CA LEU A 339 -5.68 15.90 -24.94
C LEU A 339 -6.90 15.70 -25.83
N ARG A 340 -7.93 14.98 -25.35
CA ARG A 340 -9.19 14.81 -26.07
C ARG A 340 -9.83 16.17 -26.37
N LYS A 341 -9.89 17.06 -25.38
CA LYS A 341 -10.43 18.43 -25.54
C LYS A 341 -9.63 19.23 -26.56
N GLU A 342 -8.30 19.25 -26.48
CA GLU A 342 -7.46 20.01 -27.42
C GLU A 342 -7.48 19.44 -28.85
N SER A 343 -7.64 18.12 -28.98
CA SER A 343 -7.75 17.43 -30.27
C SER A 343 -9.09 17.59 -30.97
N HIS A 344 -10.13 18.11 -30.28
CA HIS A 344 -11.49 18.20 -30.82
C HIS A 344 -11.58 18.98 -32.15
N SER A 345 -10.71 19.97 -32.35
CA SER A 345 -10.64 20.76 -33.59
C SER A 345 -9.83 20.11 -34.73
N GLY A 346 -9.20 18.96 -34.49
CA GLY A 346 -8.40 18.21 -35.47
C GLY A 346 -7.06 18.86 -35.90
N ARG A 347 -6.69 20.02 -35.33
CA ARG A 347 -5.49 20.77 -35.74
C ARG A 347 -4.21 20.19 -35.12
N SER A 348 -3.31 19.65 -35.94
CA SER A 348 -2.04 19.04 -35.49
C SER A 348 -1.18 19.98 -34.62
N ARG A 349 -1.14 21.28 -34.94
CA ARG A 349 -0.40 22.28 -34.12
C ARG A 349 -0.88 22.32 -32.67
N ARG A 350 -2.19 22.25 -32.42
CA ARG A 350 -2.75 22.30 -31.06
C ARG A 350 -2.41 21.04 -30.27
N ILE A 351 -2.42 19.88 -30.93
CA ILE A 351 -2.03 18.61 -30.33
C ILE A 351 -0.54 18.67 -29.93
N GLY A 352 0.33 19.18 -30.82
CA GLY A 352 1.74 19.39 -30.52
C GLY A 352 1.96 20.27 -29.29
N THR A 353 1.35 21.46 -29.26
CA THR A 353 1.44 22.37 -28.12
C THR A 353 0.86 21.78 -26.83
N ALA A 354 -0.21 21.00 -26.91
CA ALA A 354 -0.80 20.34 -25.75
C ALA A 354 0.15 19.28 -25.16
N ILE A 355 0.81 18.48 -26.00
CA ILE A 355 1.81 17.49 -25.58
C ILE A 355 3.05 18.18 -24.99
N GLU A 356 3.54 19.23 -25.63
CA GLU A 356 4.68 20.03 -25.11
C GLU A 356 4.35 20.58 -23.73
N ARG A 357 3.16 21.17 -23.56
CA ARG A 357 2.68 21.65 -22.26
C ARG A 357 2.63 20.53 -21.22
N LEU A 358 2.14 19.35 -21.58
CA LEU A 358 2.07 18.18 -20.70
C LEU A 358 3.44 17.62 -20.31
N THR A 359 4.50 17.98 -21.03
CA THR A 359 5.86 17.57 -20.67
C THR A 359 6.36 18.35 -19.45
N SER A 360 5.92 19.60 -19.27
CA SER A 360 6.20 20.39 -18.06
C SER A 360 5.46 19.83 -16.86
N ALA A 361 6.20 19.52 -15.79
CA ALA A 361 5.67 19.03 -14.52
C ALA A 361 4.66 20.03 -13.91
N GLU A 362 5.02 21.31 -13.85
CA GLU A 362 4.20 22.37 -13.27
C GLU A 362 2.84 22.51 -14.00
N GLU A 363 2.87 22.54 -15.33
CA GLU A 363 1.66 22.63 -16.14
C GLU A 363 0.81 21.37 -16.03
N ARG A 364 1.45 20.19 -16.02
CA ARG A 364 0.78 18.89 -15.87
C ARG A 364 0.05 18.78 -14.53
N LEU A 365 0.66 19.23 -13.44
CA LEU A 365 0.04 19.21 -12.10
C LEU A 365 -1.20 20.09 -12.00
N ARG A 366 -1.25 21.19 -12.76
CA ARG A 366 -2.33 22.19 -12.75
C ARG A 366 -3.52 21.85 -13.64
N ILE A 367 -3.41 20.83 -14.50
CA ILE A 367 -4.56 20.42 -15.32
C ILE A 367 -5.69 19.99 -14.42
N SER A 368 -6.84 20.63 -14.63
CA SER A 368 -8.02 20.43 -13.83
C SER A 368 -9.20 19.96 -14.66
N GLU A 369 -10.04 19.15 -14.01
CA GLU A 369 -11.35 18.78 -14.51
C GLU A 369 -12.46 19.35 -13.62
N PRO A 370 -13.50 19.97 -14.21
CA PRO A 370 -14.68 20.33 -13.45
C PRO A 370 -15.38 19.06 -12.98
N GLN A 371 -15.80 19.02 -11.71
CA GLN A 371 -16.54 17.88 -11.16
C GLN A 371 -18.01 18.24 -10.99
N GLY A 372 -18.88 17.33 -11.43
CA GLY A 372 -20.31 17.41 -11.12
C GLY A 372 -20.55 17.21 -9.62
N PRO A 373 -21.71 17.64 -9.07
CA PRO A 373 -22.00 17.54 -7.64
C PRO A 373 -21.92 16.13 -7.06
N VAL A 374 -22.21 15.10 -7.87
CA VAL A 374 -22.26 13.68 -7.48
C VAL A 374 -20.91 12.96 -7.70
N GLU A 375 -20.03 13.50 -8.54
CA GLU A 375 -18.74 12.89 -8.91
C GLU A 375 -17.55 13.53 -8.17
N ARG A 376 -17.82 14.24 -7.08
CA ARG A 376 -16.80 14.99 -6.33
C ARG A 376 -15.83 14.04 -5.65
N HIS A 377 -14.56 14.43 -5.66
CA HIS A 377 -13.54 13.75 -4.88
C HIS A 377 -13.76 14.02 -3.38
N THR A 378 -13.77 12.96 -2.56
CA THR A 378 -14.06 13.00 -1.12
C THR A 378 -13.14 13.92 -0.33
N SER A 379 -11.87 14.02 -0.73
CA SER A 379 -10.89 14.85 -0.05
C SER A 379 -10.91 16.34 -0.42
N LEU A 380 -11.70 16.76 -1.42
CA LEU A 380 -11.67 18.14 -1.93
C LEU A 380 -12.86 18.97 -1.44
N SER A 381 -12.62 20.27 -1.21
CA SER A 381 -13.69 21.22 -0.86
C SER A 381 -14.60 21.53 -2.06
N GLN A 382 -15.80 22.06 -1.79
CA GLN A 382 -16.83 22.28 -2.81
C GLN A 382 -16.43 23.21 -3.98
N HIS A 383 -15.41 24.05 -3.78
CA HIS A 383 -14.95 25.03 -4.78
C HIS A 383 -13.63 24.63 -5.47
N THR A 384 -13.04 23.51 -5.09
CA THR A 384 -11.74 23.07 -5.60
C THR A 384 -11.92 22.12 -6.77
N SER A 385 -11.29 22.42 -7.91
CA SER A 385 -11.31 21.52 -9.07
C SER A 385 -10.36 20.34 -8.85
N LEU A 386 -10.69 19.19 -9.44
CA LEU A 386 -9.82 18.00 -9.37
C LEU A 386 -8.60 18.20 -10.27
N SER A 387 -7.42 18.23 -9.67
CA SER A 387 -6.12 18.19 -10.33
C SER A 387 -5.14 17.34 -9.52
N LEU A 388 -3.97 17.05 -10.07
CA LEU A 388 -2.92 16.40 -9.27
C LEU A 388 -2.45 17.32 -8.15
N LEU A 389 -2.29 18.61 -8.45
CA LEU A 389 -1.92 19.63 -7.47
C LEU A 389 -2.87 19.60 -6.27
N SER A 390 -4.19 19.72 -6.50
CA SER A 390 -5.16 19.78 -5.40
C SER A 390 -5.24 18.47 -4.63
N VAL A 391 -5.01 17.30 -5.25
CA VAL A 391 -5.02 16.01 -4.56
C VAL A 391 -3.81 15.82 -3.65
N PHE A 392 -2.63 16.27 -4.06
CA PHE A 392 -1.42 16.21 -3.24
C PHE A 392 -1.41 17.27 -2.15
N GLU A 393 -1.91 18.48 -2.46
CA GLU A 393 -1.97 19.60 -1.51
C GLU A 393 -2.74 19.25 -0.23
N VAL A 394 -3.84 18.48 -0.32
CA VAL A 394 -4.58 18.06 0.89
C VAL A 394 -3.75 17.12 1.78
N THR A 395 -2.87 16.30 1.20
CA THR A 395 -1.98 15.42 1.98
C THR A 395 -0.78 16.20 2.51
N ASP A 396 -0.22 17.12 1.73
CA ASP A 396 0.86 18.02 2.16
C ASP A 396 0.45 18.94 3.33
N GLN A 397 -0.79 19.44 3.33
CA GLN A 397 -1.34 20.25 4.42
C GLN A 397 -1.44 19.49 5.76
N ARG A 398 -1.28 18.16 5.77
CA ARG A 398 -1.19 17.38 7.01
C ARG A 398 0.22 17.26 7.57
N LEU A 399 1.23 17.54 6.77
CA LEU A 399 2.61 17.51 7.21
C LEU A 399 2.89 18.71 8.10
N ASP A 400 3.67 18.48 9.16
CA ASP A 400 4.25 19.58 9.90
C ASP A 400 5.36 20.28 9.06
N GLU A 401 5.88 21.40 9.56
CA GLU A 401 6.90 22.15 8.82
C GLU A 401 8.18 21.35 8.53
N PRO A 402 8.80 20.60 9.47
CA PRO A 402 9.98 19.80 9.16
C PRO A 402 9.71 18.66 8.18
N GLU A 403 8.57 17.97 8.28
CA GLU A 403 8.17 16.92 7.32
C GLU A 403 7.98 17.50 5.91
N ARG A 404 7.27 18.62 5.79
CA ARG A 404 7.04 19.30 4.51
C ARG A 404 8.35 19.80 3.89
N ALA A 405 9.23 20.42 4.69
CA ALA A 405 10.55 20.85 4.22
C ALA A 405 11.40 19.67 3.75
N ALA A 406 11.35 18.53 4.47
CA ALA A 406 12.04 17.32 4.08
C ALA A 406 11.50 16.75 2.77
N LEU A 407 10.17 16.64 2.61
CA LEU A 407 9.54 16.20 1.35
C LEU A 407 10.03 17.02 0.15
N TYR A 408 10.03 18.35 0.28
CA TYR A 408 10.49 19.24 -0.78
C TYR A 408 11.97 19.08 -1.07
N ALA A 409 12.81 18.96 -0.04
CA ALA A 409 14.23 18.74 -0.23
C ALA A 409 14.53 17.38 -0.88
N LEU A 410 13.79 16.31 -0.54
CA LEU A 410 13.95 14.98 -1.14
C LEU A 410 13.61 14.96 -2.64
N SER A 411 12.88 15.95 -3.17
CA SER A 411 12.55 16.03 -4.59
C SER A 411 13.76 16.24 -5.52
N VAL A 412 14.94 16.58 -4.97
CA VAL A 412 16.18 16.69 -5.76
C VAL A 412 16.75 15.32 -6.14
N PHE A 413 16.34 14.25 -5.46
CA PHE A 413 16.73 12.91 -5.83
C PHE A 413 15.93 12.43 -7.05
N PRO A 414 16.56 11.64 -7.95
CA PRO A 414 15.83 10.97 -9.01
C PRO A 414 14.68 10.12 -8.45
N PRO A 415 13.44 10.27 -8.94
CA PRO A 415 12.30 9.49 -8.49
C PRO A 415 12.35 8.05 -9.02
N LYS A 416 11.35 7.24 -8.64
CA LYS A 416 11.14 5.87 -9.16
C LYS A 416 11.39 5.79 -10.68
N PRO A 417 12.08 4.75 -11.15
CA PRO A 417 12.47 3.53 -10.44
C PRO A 417 13.74 3.67 -9.58
N ASN A 418 14.31 4.87 -9.48
CA ASN A 418 15.48 5.11 -8.65
C ASN A 418 15.11 5.18 -7.17
N SER A 419 16.09 4.94 -6.31
CA SER A 419 15.94 5.08 -4.86
C SER A 419 17.22 5.68 -4.30
N PHE A 420 17.14 6.28 -3.12
CA PHE A 420 18.25 6.86 -2.36
C PHE A 420 18.37 6.21 -0.98
N SER A 421 19.57 6.23 -0.41
CA SER A 421 19.82 5.70 0.95
C SER A 421 19.23 6.61 2.03
N GLU A 422 18.98 6.04 3.21
CA GLU A 422 18.62 6.80 4.40
C GLU A 422 19.69 7.84 4.76
N GLU A 423 20.97 7.46 4.66
CA GLU A 423 22.08 8.39 4.88
C GLU A 423 22.02 9.61 3.95
N ALA A 424 21.80 9.38 2.66
CA ALA A 424 21.63 10.45 1.68
C ALA A 424 20.42 11.33 2.02
N ALA A 425 19.29 10.71 2.37
CA ALA A 425 18.07 11.41 2.74
C ALA A 425 18.29 12.34 3.94
N LEU A 426 18.89 11.83 5.02
CA LEU A 426 19.16 12.59 6.25
C LEU A 426 20.08 13.79 5.98
N VAL A 427 21.14 13.61 5.19
CA VAL A 427 22.09 14.68 4.86
C VAL A 427 21.46 15.72 3.95
N VAL A 428 20.84 15.30 2.85
CA VAL A 428 20.33 16.20 1.81
C VAL A 428 19.08 16.94 2.25
N ALA A 429 18.17 16.27 2.96
CA ALA A 429 16.99 16.92 3.52
C ALA A 429 17.29 17.68 4.83
N ALA A 430 18.42 17.38 5.51
CA ALA A 430 18.72 17.84 6.88
C ALA A 430 17.54 17.59 7.84
N CYS A 431 17.05 16.35 7.83
CA CYS A 431 15.94 15.90 8.64
C CYS A 431 16.37 14.76 9.59
N THR A 432 15.44 14.27 10.41
CA THR A 432 15.67 13.12 11.29
C THR A 432 15.04 11.86 10.73
N VAL A 433 15.38 10.70 11.29
CA VAL A 433 14.77 9.41 10.90
C VAL A 433 13.27 9.45 11.18
N GLU A 434 12.84 10.08 12.28
CA GLU A 434 11.43 10.24 12.62
C GLU A 434 10.68 11.05 11.55
N THR A 435 11.34 12.02 10.89
CA THR A 435 10.75 12.74 9.76
C THR A 435 10.55 11.84 8.54
N LEU A 436 11.49 10.93 8.26
CA LEU A 436 11.37 9.97 7.16
C LEU A 436 10.28 8.92 7.44
N ASP A 437 10.18 8.46 8.70
CA ASP A 437 9.11 7.58 9.16
C ASP A 437 7.75 8.25 8.99
N ALA A 438 7.60 9.51 9.43
CA ALA A 438 6.36 10.27 9.27
C ALA A 438 5.96 10.45 7.80
N LEU A 439 6.92 10.77 6.92
CA LEU A 439 6.67 10.85 5.47
C LEU A 439 6.25 9.51 4.87
N THR A 440 6.84 8.41 5.35
CA THR A 440 6.46 7.05 4.94
C THR A 440 5.05 6.68 5.41
N ASP A 441 4.69 7.06 6.64
CA ASP A 441 3.36 6.88 7.22
C ASP A 441 2.28 7.69 6.50
N THR A 442 2.66 8.82 5.88
CA THR A 442 1.74 9.58 5.01
C THR A 442 1.52 8.94 3.63
N GLY A 443 2.42 8.04 3.21
CA GLY A 443 2.43 7.45 1.88
C GLY A 443 2.97 8.38 0.79
N LEU A 444 3.61 9.51 1.16
CA LEU A 444 4.29 10.42 0.21
C LEU A 444 5.73 9.98 -0.08
N LEU A 445 6.35 9.25 0.85
CA LEU A 445 7.64 8.59 0.68
C LEU A 445 7.43 7.07 0.72
N GLU A 446 8.17 6.33 -0.11
CA GLU A 446 8.05 4.88 -0.18
C GLU A 446 9.37 4.20 0.18
N SER A 447 9.28 3.09 0.92
CA SER A 447 10.45 2.24 1.17
C SER A 447 10.79 1.42 -0.07
N SER A 448 12.08 1.35 -0.40
CA SER A 448 12.65 0.61 -1.53
C SER A 448 13.67 -0.44 -1.08
N GLY A 449 13.55 -0.93 0.16
CA GLY A 449 14.48 -1.88 0.76
C GLY A 449 14.87 -1.48 2.18
N GLU A 450 15.83 -2.21 2.76
CA GLU A 450 16.43 -1.79 4.05
C GLU A 450 17.15 -0.46 3.84
N ASP A 451 16.77 0.54 4.64
CA ASP A 451 17.37 1.88 4.69
C ASP A 451 17.43 2.59 3.33
N ARG A 452 16.43 2.36 2.46
CA ARG A 452 16.29 3.05 1.17
C ARG A 452 14.88 3.54 0.94
N TYR A 453 14.80 4.72 0.32
CA TYR A 453 13.57 5.40 0.05
C TYR A 453 13.47 5.81 -1.43
N THR A 454 12.25 6.04 -1.90
CA THR A 454 11.97 6.56 -3.23
C THR A 454 10.73 7.43 -3.22
N LEU A 455 10.68 8.40 -4.14
CA LEU A 455 9.52 9.21 -4.43
C LEU A 455 8.89 8.74 -5.75
N HIS A 456 7.56 8.66 -5.78
CA HIS A 456 6.85 8.52 -7.04
C HIS A 456 7.04 9.77 -7.91
N GLN A 457 7.15 9.62 -9.23
CA GLN A 457 7.44 10.70 -10.19
C GLN A 457 6.57 11.95 -9.97
N THR A 458 5.25 11.80 -9.88
CA THR A 458 4.34 12.96 -9.71
C THR A 458 4.42 13.61 -8.33
N ILE A 459 4.84 12.86 -7.30
CA ILE A 459 5.05 13.41 -5.96
C ILE A 459 6.36 14.19 -5.93
N ALA A 460 7.42 13.66 -6.55
CA ALA A 460 8.66 14.40 -6.76
C ALA A 460 8.41 15.69 -7.55
N ASP A 461 7.64 15.62 -8.65
CA ASP A 461 7.22 16.79 -9.42
C ASP A 461 6.51 17.83 -8.53
N TYR A 462 5.52 17.39 -7.73
CA TYR A 462 4.79 18.28 -6.81
C TYR A 462 5.72 18.92 -5.78
N ALA A 463 6.53 18.11 -5.11
CA ALA A 463 7.45 18.55 -4.07
C ALA A 463 8.49 19.52 -4.65
N HIS A 464 8.97 19.27 -5.87
CA HIS A 464 9.92 20.13 -6.56
C HIS A 464 9.34 21.51 -6.89
N THR A 465 8.04 21.60 -7.24
CA THR A 465 7.40 22.92 -7.46
C THR A 465 7.29 23.77 -6.20
N HIS A 466 7.44 23.17 -5.01
CA HIS A 466 7.40 23.85 -3.71
C HIS A 466 8.79 24.00 -3.07
N LEU A 467 9.79 23.30 -3.60
CA LEU A 467 11.18 23.58 -3.31
C LEU A 467 11.45 25.01 -3.77
N LYS A 468 11.58 25.93 -2.81
CA LYS A 468 11.99 27.32 -3.08
C LYS A 468 13.32 27.30 -3.83
N GLU A 469 13.78 28.42 -4.39
CA GLU A 469 15.12 28.57 -5.01
C GLU A 469 16.26 28.43 -3.96
N ASP A 470 16.18 27.40 -3.12
CA ASP A 470 17.05 27.06 -2.03
C ASP A 470 18.21 26.25 -2.61
N THR A 471 19.22 27.01 -3.04
CA THR A 471 20.46 26.45 -3.60
C THR A 471 21.15 25.52 -2.58
N ILE A 472 20.87 25.67 -1.28
CA ILE A 472 21.50 24.90 -0.20
C ILE A 472 21.15 23.40 -0.30
N VAL A 473 19.95 23.03 -0.77
CA VAL A 473 19.58 21.62 -0.92
C VAL A 473 20.42 20.96 -2.01
N TYR A 474 20.59 21.64 -3.15
CA TYR A 474 21.44 21.18 -4.24
C TYR A 474 22.92 21.10 -3.82
N GLU A 475 23.42 22.09 -3.06
CA GLU A 475 24.78 22.06 -2.51
C GLU A 475 25.00 20.90 -1.54
N ARG A 476 24.00 20.58 -0.70
CA ARG A 476 24.05 19.40 0.19
C ARG A 476 24.12 18.10 -0.60
N LEU A 477 23.31 17.95 -1.66
CA LEU A 477 23.36 16.78 -2.54
C LEU A 477 24.75 16.62 -3.18
N ILE A 478 25.27 17.69 -3.79
CA ILE A 478 26.59 17.67 -4.44
C ILE A 478 27.67 17.31 -3.43
N THR A 479 27.65 17.94 -2.25
CA THR A 479 28.63 17.70 -1.20
C THR A 479 28.58 16.25 -0.72
N TYR A 480 27.38 15.73 -0.43
CA TYR A 480 27.18 14.33 -0.01
C TYR A 480 27.73 13.37 -1.07
N VAL A 481 27.30 13.51 -2.32
CA VAL A 481 27.67 12.60 -3.41
C VAL A 481 29.17 12.60 -3.63
N PHE A 482 29.83 13.76 -3.66
CA PHE A 482 31.28 13.79 -3.91
C PHE A 482 32.07 13.24 -2.73
N SER A 483 31.66 13.51 -1.49
CA SER A 483 32.24 12.83 -0.33
C SER A 483 32.02 11.32 -0.38
N TYR A 484 30.84 10.86 -0.81
CA TYR A 484 30.51 9.45 -0.94
C TYR A 484 31.38 8.75 -2.01
N VAL A 485 31.47 9.34 -3.21
CA VAL A 485 32.29 8.78 -4.30
C VAL A 485 33.76 8.68 -3.89
N GLU A 486 34.29 9.67 -3.18
CA GLU A 486 35.67 9.63 -2.70
C GLU A 486 35.90 8.58 -1.63
N ALA A 487 34.99 8.46 -0.66
CA ALA A 487 35.06 7.45 0.39
C ALA A 487 34.98 6.03 -0.18
N HIS A 488 34.19 5.85 -1.25
CA HIS A 488 33.88 4.56 -1.85
C HIS A 488 34.48 4.34 -3.25
N HIS A 489 35.51 5.10 -3.65
CA HIS A 489 36.10 5.06 -5.02
C HIS A 489 36.63 3.69 -5.48
N LYS A 490 36.76 2.71 -4.55
CA LYS A 490 37.14 1.31 -4.84
C LYS A 490 36.01 0.30 -4.62
N ASP A 491 34.89 0.71 -4.06
CA ASP A 491 33.74 -0.14 -3.76
C ASP A 491 32.67 0.03 -4.86
N TYR A 492 32.83 -0.74 -5.93
CA TYR A 492 31.97 -0.64 -7.11
C TYR A 492 30.57 -1.23 -6.92
N GLU A 493 30.33 -1.96 -5.82
CA GLU A 493 28.96 -2.38 -5.48
C GLU A 493 28.20 -1.18 -4.91
N LEU A 494 28.80 -0.48 -3.94
CA LEU A 494 28.22 0.73 -3.35
C LEU A 494 28.04 1.87 -4.36
N LEU A 495 29.05 2.13 -5.20
CA LEU A 495 28.92 3.12 -6.29
C LEU A 495 27.85 2.73 -7.31
N GLY A 496 27.61 1.42 -7.51
CA GLY A 496 26.55 0.93 -8.38
C GLY A 496 25.15 1.21 -7.82
N LEU A 497 24.97 1.13 -6.50
CA LEU A 497 23.69 1.41 -5.84
C LEU A 497 23.32 2.90 -5.91
N GLU A 498 24.30 3.79 -5.79
CA GLU A 498 24.10 5.24 -5.84
C GLU A 498 24.28 5.83 -7.25
N PHE A 499 24.46 4.99 -8.28
CA PHE A 499 24.82 5.39 -9.65
C PHE A 499 23.96 6.55 -10.19
N ASN A 500 22.64 6.43 -10.14
CA ASN A 500 21.74 7.42 -10.71
C ASN A 500 21.72 8.73 -9.90
N ILE A 501 22.00 8.66 -8.60
CA ILE A 501 22.10 9.82 -7.72
C ILE A 501 23.42 10.56 -7.99
N ILE A 502 24.50 9.81 -8.25
CA ILE A 502 25.79 10.36 -8.67
C ILE A 502 25.62 11.14 -9.98
N LEU A 503 24.98 10.56 -10.99
CA LEU A 503 24.72 11.25 -12.26
C LEU A 503 23.85 12.50 -12.09
N ALA A 504 22.81 12.43 -11.26
CA ALA A 504 21.96 13.58 -10.98
C ALA A 504 22.75 14.73 -10.32
N ALA A 505 23.59 14.42 -9.32
CA ALA A 505 24.41 15.42 -8.66
C ALA A 505 25.45 16.06 -9.60
N LEU A 506 26.03 15.28 -10.53
CA LEU A 506 26.93 15.82 -11.55
C LEU A 506 26.19 16.79 -12.50
N ALA A 507 25.00 16.42 -12.98
CA ALA A 507 24.18 17.28 -13.82
C ALA A 507 23.77 18.58 -13.10
N ILE A 508 23.38 18.47 -11.83
CA ILE A 508 23.04 19.63 -11.00
C ILE A 508 24.28 20.52 -10.79
N ALA A 509 25.45 19.95 -10.48
CA ALA A 509 26.70 20.70 -10.31
C ALA A 509 27.09 21.49 -11.57
N GLN A 510 26.81 20.93 -12.75
CA GLN A 510 26.95 21.64 -14.02
C GLN A 510 25.95 22.79 -14.14
N GLN A 511 24.67 22.55 -13.81
CA GLN A 511 23.60 23.54 -13.91
C GLN A 511 23.79 24.74 -12.97
N ILE A 512 24.30 24.51 -11.75
CA ILE A 512 24.54 25.57 -10.76
C ILE A 512 25.99 26.13 -10.78
N GLU A 513 26.74 25.84 -11.86
CA GLU A 513 28.08 26.38 -12.13
C GLU A 513 29.12 26.12 -11.01
N LYS A 514 29.26 24.85 -10.58
CA LYS A 514 30.28 24.40 -9.60
C LYS A 514 31.39 23.58 -10.29
N PRO A 515 32.28 24.20 -11.09
CA PRO A 515 33.22 23.48 -11.96
C PRO A 515 34.31 22.73 -11.19
N ALA A 516 34.75 23.22 -10.02
CA ALA A 516 35.79 22.57 -9.26
C ALA A 516 35.30 21.25 -8.64
N GLU A 517 34.10 21.29 -8.07
CA GLU A 517 33.41 20.15 -7.50
C GLU A 517 33.05 19.14 -8.61
N LEU A 518 32.53 19.62 -9.75
CA LEU A 518 32.23 18.77 -10.90
C LEU A 518 33.46 17.99 -11.37
N VAL A 519 34.60 18.66 -11.62
CA VAL A 519 35.83 18.02 -12.07
C VAL A 519 36.33 17.00 -11.04
N ARG A 520 36.25 17.34 -9.74
CA ARG A 520 36.63 16.46 -8.65
C ARG A 520 35.77 15.19 -8.61
N GLY A 521 34.44 15.35 -8.70
CA GLY A 521 33.48 14.25 -8.74
C GLY A 521 33.67 13.33 -9.95
N VAL A 522 33.79 13.91 -11.16
CA VAL A 522 34.02 13.14 -12.39
C VAL A 522 35.32 12.34 -12.30
N ASN A 523 36.42 12.95 -11.84
CA ASN A 523 37.71 12.26 -11.71
C ASN A 523 37.65 11.08 -10.72
N ALA A 524 36.93 11.24 -9.61
CA ALA A 524 36.77 10.18 -8.62
C ALA A 524 35.85 9.05 -9.12
N PHE A 525 34.85 9.38 -9.95
CA PHE A 525 33.88 8.41 -10.47
C PHE A 525 34.31 7.73 -11.78
N ALA A 526 35.19 8.36 -12.56
CA ALA A 526 35.65 7.86 -13.86
C ALA A 526 36.18 6.40 -13.82
N PRO A 527 36.95 5.94 -12.81
CA PRO A 527 37.37 4.54 -12.74
C PRO A 527 36.21 3.54 -12.74
N PHE A 528 35.11 3.86 -12.05
CA PHE A 528 33.90 3.04 -12.04
C PHE A 528 33.23 3.01 -13.42
N LEU A 529 33.08 4.17 -14.07
CA LEU A 529 32.49 4.28 -15.41
C LEU A 529 33.28 3.47 -16.46
N ILE A 530 34.62 3.60 -16.43
CA ILE A 530 35.52 2.89 -17.34
C ILE A 530 35.40 1.37 -17.17
N LEU A 531 35.33 0.88 -15.93
CA LEU A 531 35.17 -0.55 -15.66
C LEU A 531 33.82 -1.08 -16.15
N ARG A 532 32.74 -0.31 -16.00
CA ARG A 532 31.39 -0.69 -16.44
C ARG A 532 31.16 -0.50 -17.94
N GLY A 533 32.13 0.04 -18.68
CA GLY A 533 32.03 0.28 -20.11
C GLY A 533 31.11 1.46 -20.48
N LEU A 534 30.89 2.39 -19.54
CA LEU A 534 29.97 3.52 -19.67
C LEU A 534 30.71 4.77 -20.16
N TYR A 535 31.24 4.71 -21.39
CA TYR A 535 32.10 5.77 -21.94
C TYR A 535 31.36 6.97 -22.54
N GLU A 536 30.05 6.85 -22.79
CA GLU A 536 29.22 7.89 -23.42
C GLU A 536 28.61 8.89 -22.42
N LEU A 537 28.76 8.63 -21.11
CA LEU A 537 28.17 9.40 -20.01
C LEU A 537 29.11 10.47 -19.46
#